data_AF-A0A924YNI4-F1
#
_entry.id   AF-A0A924YNI4-F1
#
_cell.length_a   1.000
_cell.length_b   1.000
_cell.length_c   1.000
_cell.angle_alpha   90.00
_cell.angle_beta   90.00
_cell.angle_gamma   90.00
#
_symmetry.space_group_name_H-M   'P 1'
#
loop_
_entity.id
_entity.type
_entity.pdbx_description
1 polymer ?
#
loop_
_entity_poly.entity_id
_entity_poly.type
_entity_poly.pdbx_seq_one_letter_code
_entity_poly.pdbx_strand_id
1 'polypeptide(L)'
;MNRKLTLLTAAMVAVAVGMLDFRADQTAAAQSSQARGKTKASMKRGAKPAAPKTNLPTGAEKTKVEIAPVKPELRDSALRSAAKIDLLVEAGLKKAGQKPNEMSSGEHFLRRVYLDITGTIPTSKQTEIFLANKSEGNRIVLIDSLLNRPGYASQMYDWLADILRLVDQSDNNNYLRPYSDWVKECLRDNESWDSMVHDMLTAEGRVWDEPAAGFVLRDPGMPLDNLNNAVRIFLGTRIGCAQCHDHPFDKWTQKEFYSLAAFTAGIEYRPTTKININAKDIDKASSKDGKESAEARKAKQLMRLNRNGVSNNDKKQLKFPHDYQYDNAKPEQIATPAVLWGTAPSKINNAERRKVFADWVATGDNPRFQLTMANRLWQKAMGIGLIEPADDMKDETKATNPELMVFLASELKRLKFDIKEFQRIIYYSKTYQRAATYGELDPEKPYLFPGPLLRRMTAEQVWDSLLTLTMPNPEMVVRPDDDEYVETVT
;
A
#
# COMPACT_ATOMS: atom_id res chain seq x y z
N MET A 1 -33.23 5.68 -81.24
CA MET A 1 -32.26 6.59 -81.88
C MET A 1 -30.91 6.47 -81.17
N ASN A 2 -29.89 6.02 -81.92
CA ASN A 2 -28.44 6.25 -81.83
C ASN A 2 -27.80 6.70 -80.48
N ARG A 3 -26.84 5.96 -79.88
CA ARG A 3 -25.44 5.61 -80.28
C ARG A 3 -24.36 6.65 -79.90
N LYS A 4 -23.35 6.16 -79.16
CA LYS A 4 -21.87 6.42 -79.15
C LYS A 4 -21.31 6.87 -77.78
N LEU A 5 -20.47 6.07 -77.11
CA LEU A 5 -19.00 5.89 -77.27
C LEU A 5 -18.24 7.23 -77.11
N THR A 6 -17.25 7.37 -76.21
CA THR A 6 -15.84 6.97 -76.44
C THR A 6 -15.01 6.94 -75.12
N LEU A 7 -14.02 6.04 -75.08
CA LEU A 7 -12.96 5.84 -74.08
C LEU A 7 -12.05 7.07 -73.85
N LEU A 8 -11.37 7.16 -72.68
CA LEU A 8 -9.90 6.98 -72.59
C LEU A 8 -9.34 7.09 -71.14
N THR A 9 -8.45 6.13 -70.83
CA THR A 9 -7.26 6.15 -69.96
C THR A 9 -7.35 6.27 -68.43
N ALA A 10 -6.85 5.20 -67.81
CA ALA A 10 -6.40 5.11 -66.42
C ALA A 10 -5.18 6.02 -66.14
N ALA A 11 -5.16 6.62 -64.94
CA ALA A 11 -3.94 7.14 -64.33
C ALA A 11 -3.96 6.81 -62.83
N MET A 12 -2.93 6.08 -62.40
CA MET A 12 -2.60 5.77 -61.02
C MET A 12 -2.48 7.06 -60.19
N VAL A 13 -3.17 7.13 -59.06
CA VAL A 13 -2.90 8.11 -58.01
C VAL A 13 -1.99 7.45 -56.98
N ALA A 14 -0.69 7.73 -57.09
CA ALA A 14 0.29 7.51 -56.04
C ALA A 14 0.34 8.80 -55.20
N VAL A 15 -0.18 8.76 -53.97
CA VAL A 15 0.05 9.82 -52.98
C VAL A 15 1.27 9.44 -52.17
N ALA A 16 2.34 10.19 -52.40
CA ALA A 16 3.58 10.14 -51.64
C ALA A 16 3.38 10.67 -50.22
N VAL A 17 3.86 9.92 -49.24
CA VAL A 17 3.99 10.32 -47.84
C VAL A 17 5.16 11.30 -47.74
N GLY A 18 4.86 12.57 -47.52
CA GLY A 18 5.85 13.60 -47.22
C GLY A 18 6.14 13.65 -45.72
N MET A 19 7.39 13.38 -45.34
CA MET A 19 7.99 13.76 -44.06
C MET A 19 7.98 15.30 -43.94
N LEU A 20 7.36 15.82 -42.88
CA LEU A 20 7.46 17.22 -42.48
C LEU A 20 8.27 17.30 -41.18
N ASP A 21 9.47 17.86 -41.32
CA ASP A 21 10.35 18.31 -40.25
C ASP A 21 9.72 19.48 -39.49
N PHE A 22 9.52 19.29 -38.18
CA PHE A 22 9.06 20.35 -37.28
C PHE A 22 10.29 21.14 -36.76
N ARG A 23 10.62 22.27 -37.41
CA ARG A 23 11.50 23.30 -36.85
C ARG A 23 10.64 24.38 -36.20
N ALA A 24 10.64 24.44 -34.87
CA ALA A 24 10.00 25.50 -34.11
C ALA A 24 10.90 26.75 -34.05
N ASP A 25 10.26 27.88 -34.28
CA ASP A 25 10.77 29.23 -34.46
C ASP A 25 11.26 29.83 -33.14
N GLN A 26 12.45 30.46 -33.16
CA GLN A 26 13.04 31.20 -32.04
C GLN A 26 12.90 32.70 -32.30
N THR A 27 11.87 33.34 -31.77
CA THR A 27 11.81 34.82 -31.71
C THR A 27 11.00 35.32 -30.51
N ALA A 28 11.56 35.28 -29.29
CA ALA A 28 11.15 36.18 -28.21
C ALA A 28 12.11 36.09 -27.02
N ALA A 29 13.18 36.88 -27.02
CA ALA A 29 13.80 37.50 -25.83
C ALA A 29 15.13 38.18 -26.22
N ALA A 30 15.07 39.07 -27.22
CA ALA A 30 16.17 39.97 -27.56
C ALA A 30 15.93 41.35 -26.93
N GLN A 31 15.88 41.44 -25.60
CA GLN A 31 15.91 42.72 -24.87
C GLN A 31 16.56 42.57 -23.48
N SER A 32 17.86 42.31 -23.43
CA SER A 32 18.70 42.71 -22.28
C SER A 32 20.17 42.65 -22.66
N SER A 33 20.64 43.60 -23.47
CA SER A 33 22.06 43.74 -23.76
C SER A 33 22.46 45.22 -23.69
N GLN A 34 22.82 45.70 -22.50
CA GLN A 34 23.74 46.83 -22.33
C GLN A 34 24.11 47.01 -20.84
N ALA A 35 25.07 46.24 -20.37
CA ALA A 35 26.00 46.67 -19.32
C ALA A 35 27.31 45.87 -19.46
N ARG A 36 28.41 46.61 -19.61
CA ARG A 36 29.76 46.14 -19.93
C ARG A 36 30.43 45.42 -18.76
N GLY A 37 31.23 44.40 -19.07
CA GLY A 37 32.27 43.88 -18.17
C GLY A 37 33.10 42.79 -18.83
N LYS A 38 34.30 43.13 -19.31
CA LYS A 38 35.24 42.22 -19.98
C LYS A 38 35.86 41.23 -19.00
N THR A 39 35.69 39.93 -19.24
CA THR A 39 36.68 38.90 -18.88
C THR A 39 36.69 37.81 -19.94
N LYS A 40 37.82 37.70 -20.67
CA LYS A 40 38.09 36.56 -21.56
C LYS A 40 38.43 35.36 -20.68
N ALA A 41 37.49 34.44 -20.50
CA ALA A 41 37.76 33.10 -19.98
C ALA A 41 37.60 32.08 -21.11
N SER A 42 38.69 31.36 -21.39
CA SER A 42 38.76 30.21 -22.27
C SER A 42 37.75 29.14 -21.81
N MET A 43 36.65 28.94 -22.57
CA MET A 43 35.78 27.78 -22.39
C MET A 43 36.47 26.56 -22.98
N LYS A 44 37.18 25.80 -22.13
CA LYS A 44 37.48 24.39 -22.41
C LYS A 44 36.15 23.68 -22.65
N ARG A 45 36.00 22.99 -23.80
CA ARG A 45 34.91 22.04 -24.03
C ARG A 45 34.94 21.01 -22.90
N GLY A 46 34.05 21.16 -21.92
CA GLY A 46 33.88 20.19 -20.84
C GLY A 46 33.54 18.84 -21.42
N ALA A 47 34.15 17.78 -20.88
CA ALA A 47 33.82 16.42 -21.23
C ALA A 47 32.30 16.21 -21.14
N LYS A 48 31.73 15.49 -22.10
CA LYS A 48 30.32 15.05 -22.07
C LYS A 48 30.07 14.46 -20.68
N PRO A 49 29.09 14.93 -19.89
CA PRO A 49 28.84 14.37 -18.57
C PRO A 49 28.71 12.86 -18.72
N ALA A 50 29.52 12.11 -17.96
CA ALA A 50 29.44 10.67 -17.95
C ALA A 50 27.98 10.30 -17.65
N ALA A 51 27.43 9.34 -18.40
CA ALA A 51 26.13 8.80 -18.05
C ALA A 51 26.15 8.46 -16.55
N PRO A 52 25.11 8.82 -15.77
CA PRO A 52 25.07 8.48 -14.37
C PRO A 52 25.33 6.97 -14.27
N LYS A 53 26.32 6.60 -13.44
CA LYS A 53 26.59 5.19 -13.17
C LYS A 53 25.32 4.63 -12.52
N THR A 54 24.49 4.00 -13.34
CA THR A 54 23.38 3.20 -12.85
C THR A 54 24.04 1.96 -12.30
N ASN A 55 24.22 1.93 -10.98
CA ASN A 55 24.51 0.69 -10.27
C ASN A 55 23.25 -0.16 -10.37
N LEU A 56 23.05 -0.79 -11.54
CA LEU A 56 22.13 -1.92 -11.62
C LEU A 56 22.58 -2.93 -10.56
N PRO A 57 21.66 -3.66 -9.92
CA PRO A 57 22.01 -4.71 -8.97
C PRO A 57 22.70 -5.87 -9.71
N THR A 58 23.95 -5.67 -10.13
CA THR A 58 24.80 -6.66 -10.79
C THR A 58 25.39 -7.66 -9.80
N GLY A 59 25.04 -7.52 -8.51
CA GLY A 59 25.45 -8.39 -7.42
C GLY A 59 24.34 -8.69 -6.41
N ALA A 60 23.06 -8.49 -6.76
CA ALA A 60 22.00 -9.00 -5.90
C ALA A 60 22.05 -10.52 -5.90
N GLU A 61 22.13 -11.12 -4.72
CA GLU A 61 21.96 -12.55 -4.57
C GLU A 61 20.61 -12.94 -5.17
N LYS A 62 20.64 -13.93 -6.06
CA LYS A 62 19.43 -14.55 -6.58
C LYS A 62 18.90 -15.48 -5.49
N THR A 63 18.22 -14.91 -4.51
CA THR A 63 17.61 -15.68 -3.44
C THR A 63 16.31 -16.27 -3.95
N LYS A 64 16.09 -17.58 -3.72
CA LYS A 64 14.81 -18.21 -4.02
C LYS A 64 13.76 -17.62 -3.08
N VAL A 65 12.93 -16.71 -3.58
CA VAL A 65 11.79 -16.17 -2.82
C VAL A 65 10.62 -17.13 -2.94
N GLU A 66 10.22 -17.73 -1.82
CA GLU A 66 9.03 -18.59 -1.76
C GLU A 66 7.79 -17.72 -1.53
N ILE A 67 6.68 -18.13 -2.13
CA ILE A 67 5.38 -17.45 -2.03
C ILE A 67 4.34 -18.51 -1.74
N ALA A 68 3.59 -18.32 -0.65
CA ALA A 68 2.46 -19.16 -0.32
C ALA A 68 1.45 -19.10 -1.47
N PRO A 69 1.10 -20.24 -2.09
CA PRO A 69 0.26 -20.24 -3.27
C PRO A 69 -1.19 -19.94 -2.92
N VAL A 70 -1.95 -19.47 -3.92
CA VAL A 70 -3.41 -19.51 -3.84
C VAL A 70 -3.89 -20.94 -3.60
N LYS A 71 -4.94 -21.09 -2.81
CA LYS A 71 -5.57 -22.33 -2.37
C LYS A 71 -6.34 -22.97 -3.53
N PRO A 72 -5.89 -24.10 -4.11
CA PRO A 72 -6.55 -24.72 -5.25
C PRO A 72 -8.00 -25.11 -4.97
N GLU A 73 -8.29 -25.58 -3.76
CA GLU A 73 -9.61 -25.99 -3.28
C GLU A 73 -10.62 -24.84 -3.21
N LEU A 74 -10.16 -23.59 -3.15
CA LEU A 74 -11.03 -22.41 -3.12
C LEU A 74 -11.40 -21.91 -4.53
N ARG A 75 -10.80 -22.43 -5.61
CA ARG A 75 -10.99 -21.92 -6.98
C ARG A 75 -12.47 -21.84 -7.38
N ASP A 76 -13.23 -22.91 -7.18
CA ASP A 76 -14.64 -22.95 -7.56
C ASP A 76 -15.49 -21.98 -6.73
N SER A 77 -15.15 -21.83 -5.45
CA SER A 77 -15.80 -20.82 -4.60
C SER A 77 -15.49 -19.41 -5.07
N ALA A 78 -14.23 -19.14 -5.46
CA ALA A 78 -13.81 -17.84 -5.96
C ALA A 78 -14.50 -17.48 -7.28
N LEU A 79 -14.68 -18.44 -8.19
CA LEU A 79 -15.43 -18.26 -9.43
C LEU A 79 -16.92 -17.93 -9.18
N ARG A 80 -17.56 -18.59 -8.21
CA ARG A 80 -18.94 -18.27 -7.82
C ARG A 80 -19.05 -16.87 -7.23
N SER A 81 -18.09 -16.49 -6.37
CA SER A 81 -18.05 -15.15 -5.79
C SER A 81 -17.81 -14.07 -6.84
N ALA A 82 -16.92 -14.32 -7.81
CA ALA A 82 -16.68 -13.45 -8.95
C ALA A 82 -17.95 -13.25 -9.80
N ALA A 83 -18.68 -14.33 -10.09
CA ALA A 83 -19.97 -14.24 -10.78
C ALA A 83 -21.00 -13.45 -9.97
N LYS A 84 -20.97 -13.52 -8.65
CA LYS A 84 -21.84 -12.71 -7.78
C LYS A 84 -21.47 -11.23 -7.81
N ILE A 85 -20.19 -10.87 -7.86
CA ILE A 85 -19.75 -9.49 -8.12
C ILE A 85 -20.37 -8.98 -9.42
N ASP A 86 -20.23 -9.75 -10.50
CA ASP A 86 -20.73 -9.38 -11.82
C ASP A 86 -22.24 -9.12 -11.80
N LEU A 87 -23.01 -10.00 -11.16
CA LEU A 87 -24.46 -9.83 -11.02
C LEU A 87 -24.85 -8.55 -10.27
N LEU A 88 -24.15 -8.23 -9.18
CA LEU A 88 -24.45 -7.05 -8.36
C LEU A 88 -24.07 -5.75 -9.08
N VAL A 89 -22.96 -5.74 -9.81
CA VAL A 89 -22.53 -4.60 -10.64
C VAL A 89 -23.50 -4.38 -11.80
N GLU A 90 -23.83 -5.44 -12.54
CA GLU A 90 -24.75 -5.36 -13.68
C GLU A 90 -26.17 -4.95 -13.27
N ALA A 91 -26.64 -5.37 -12.08
CA ALA A 91 -27.91 -4.90 -11.53
C ALA A 91 -27.91 -3.37 -11.28
N GLY A 92 -26.81 -2.84 -10.72
CA GLY A 92 -26.62 -1.40 -10.51
C GLY A 92 -26.60 -0.62 -11.83
N LEU A 93 -25.84 -1.09 -12.82
CA LEU A 93 -25.78 -0.50 -14.16
C LEU A 93 -27.15 -0.49 -14.84
N LYS A 94 -27.87 -1.62 -14.81
CA LYS A 94 -29.20 -1.76 -15.40
C LYS A 94 -30.20 -0.78 -14.76
N LYS A 95 -30.17 -0.63 -13.44
CA LYS A 95 -31.03 0.33 -12.72
C LYS A 95 -30.78 1.77 -13.14
N ALA A 96 -29.53 2.10 -13.50
CA ALA A 96 -29.13 3.42 -13.99
C ALA A 96 -29.25 3.57 -15.52
N GLY A 97 -29.78 2.58 -16.24
CA GLY A 97 -29.86 2.60 -17.71
C GLY A 97 -28.50 2.54 -18.41
N GLN A 98 -27.44 2.15 -17.70
CA GLN A 98 -26.10 1.98 -18.24
C GLN A 98 -25.85 0.54 -18.68
N LYS A 99 -24.92 0.36 -19.61
CA LYS A 99 -24.42 -0.97 -20.02
C LYS A 99 -23.01 -1.15 -19.49
N PRO A 100 -22.62 -2.40 -19.17
CA PRO A 100 -21.22 -2.66 -18.90
C PRO A 100 -20.37 -2.41 -20.15
N ASN A 101 -19.10 -2.07 -19.96
CA ASN A 101 -18.13 -1.96 -21.05
C ASN A 101 -17.93 -3.34 -21.71
N GLU A 102 -17.50 -3.33 -22.96
CA GLU A 102 -17.08 -4.55 -23.64
C GLU A 102 -15.95 -5.26 -22.90
N MET A 103 -15.79 -6.57 -23.14
CA MET A 103 -14.64 -7.30 -22.60
C MET A 103 -13.34 -6.72 -23.14
N SER A 104 -12.31 -6.59 -22.30
CA SER A 104 -11.02 -6.09 -22.79
C SER A 104 -10.38 -7.10 -23.74
N SER A 105 -9.56 -6.62 -24.68
CA SER A 105 -8.73 -7.48 -25.51
C SER A 105 -7.74 -8.31 -24.65
N GLY A 106 -7.13 -9.33 -25.25
CA GLY A 106 -6.12 -10.15 -24.57
C GLY A 106 -4.90 -9.33 -24.13
N GLU A 107 -4.46 -8.40 -24.98
CA GLU A 107 -3.32 -7.51 -24.75
C GLU A 107 -3.57 -6.54 -23.60
N HIS A 108 -4.74 -5.89 -23.60
CA HIS A 108 -5.12 -4.97 -22.53
C HIS A 108 -5.31 -5.70 -21.19
N PHE A 109 -5.94 -6.88 -21.22
CA PHE A 109 -6.08 -7.70 -20.02
C PHE A 109 -4.71 -8.12 -19.47
N LEU A 110 -3.85 -8.69 -20.32
CA LEU A 110 -2.54 -9.20 -19.95
C LEU A 110 -1.69 -8.09 -19.33
N ARG A 111 -1.63 -6.92 -19.97
CA ARG A 111 -0.86 -5.79 -19.47
C ARG A 111 -1.36 -5.32 -18.10
N ARG A 112 -2.67 -5.19 -17.93
CA ARG A 112 -3.29 -4.72 -16.69
C ARG A 112 -3.07 -5.69 -15.54
N VAL A 113 -3.32 -6.98 -15.76
CA VAL A 113 -3.22 -7.99 -14.71
C VAL A 113 -1.78 -8.18 -14.22
N TYR A 114 -0.78 -8.05 -15.11
CA TYR A 114 0.64 -8.04 -14.71
C TYR A 114 0.98 -6.83 -13.84
N LEU A 115 0.54 -5.62 -14.22
CA LEU A 115 0.79 -4.44 -13.41
C LEU A 115 0.08 -4.50 -12.05
N ASP A 116 -1.17 -4.96 -12.03
CA ASP A 116 -1.99 -5.00 -10.81
C ASP A 116 -1.51 -6.06 -9.83
N ILE A 117 -1.06 -7.22 -10.33
CA ILE A 117 -0.64 -8.34 -9.49
C ILE A 117 0.86 -8.28 -9.20
N THR A 118 1.73 -8.11 -10.20
CA THR A 118 3.19 -8.24 -10.03
C THR A 118 3.98 -6.95 -10.18
N GLY A 119 3.31 -5.81 -10.42
CA GLY A 119 3.97 -4.50 -10.57
C GLY A 119 4.74 -4.30 -11.88
N THR A 120 4.81 -5.31 -12.74
CA THR A 120 5.64 -5.31 -13.96
C THR A 120 4.79 -5.35 -15.22
N ILE A 121 5.40 -5.17 -16.39
CA ILE A 121 4.81 -5.54 -17.68
C ILE A 121 5.17 -6.99 -18.04
N PRO A 122 4.34 -7.70 -18.84
CA PRO A 122 4.73 -8.99 -19.37
C PRO A 122 5.92 -8.86 -20.32
N THR A 123 6.80 -9.87 -20.34
CA THR A 123 7.84 -9.95 -21.38
C THR A 123 7.22 -10.32 -22.74
N SER A 124 7.98 -10.13 -23.83
CA SER A 124 7.54 -10.55 -25.18
C SER A 124 7.15 -12.03 -25.19
N LYS A 125 7.95 -12.89 -24.56
CA LYS A 125 7.70 -14.33 -24.55
C LYS A 125 6.43 -14.70 -23.79
N GLN A 126 6.21 -14.08 -22.63
CA GLN A 126 4.99 -14.27 -21.85
C GLN A 126 3.75 -13.82 -22.64
N THR A 127 3.89 -12.70 -23.37
CA THR A 127 2.82 -12.17 -24.24
C THR A 127 2.47 -13.13 -25.36
N GLU A 128 3.46 -13.64 -26.09
CA GLU A 128 3.25 -14.63 -27.17
C GLU A 128 2.53 -15.89 -26.66
N ILE A 129 3.00 -16.45 -25.54
CA ILE A 129 2.42 -17.66 -24.94
C ILE A 129 0.96 -17.41 -24.56
N PHE A 130 0.67 -16.30 -23.90
CA PHE A 130 -0.68 -15.99 -23.46
C PHE A 130 -1.63 -15.76 -24.64
N LEU A 131 -1.23 -14.98 -25.65
CA LEU A 131 -2.09 -14.65 -26.79
C LEU A 131 -2.31 -15.83 -27.73
N ALA A 132 -1.39 -16.79 -27.78
CA ALA A 132 -1.55 -18.03 -28.53
C ALA A 132 -2.56 -19.00 -27.88
N ASN A 133 -2.70 -18.97 -26.55
CA ASN A 133 -3.63 -19.83 -25.83
C ASN A 133 -5.07 -19.29 -25.89
N LYS A 134 -5.94 -19.99 -26.63
CA LYS A 134 -7.37 -19.64 -26.81
C LYS A 134 -8.33 -20.37 -25.86
N SER A 135 -7.83 -21.09 -24.86
CA SER A 135 -8.69 -21.79 -23.89
C SER A 135 -9.52 -20.81 -23.05
N GLU A 136 -10.77 -21.17 -22.76
CA GLU A 136 -11.70 -20.34 -21.97
C GLU A 136 -11.19 -20.04 -20.56
N GLY A 137 -10.32 -20.90 -20.00
CA GLY A 137 -9.70 -20.75 -18.68
C GLY A 137 -8.35 -20.01 -18.67
N ASN A 138 -7.83 -19.55 -19.82
CA ASN A 138 -6.47 -19.00 -19.89
C ASN A 138 -6.24 -17.81 -18.94
N ARG A 139 -7.24 -16.91 -18.81
CA ARG A 139 -7.17 -15.76 -17.88
C ARG A 139 -7.11 -16.20 -16.41
N ILE A 140 -7.89 -17.21 -16.05
CA ILE A 140 -7.96 -17.76 -14.69
C ILE A 140 -6.63 -18.41 -14.31
N VAL A 141 -6.07 -19.22 -15.20
CA VAL A 141 -4.74 -19.85 -15.00
C VAL A 141 -3.65 -18.79 -14.87
N LEU A 142 -3.70 -17.74 -15.69
CA LEU A 142 -2.74 -16.64 -15.60
C LEU A 142 -2.84 -15.91 -14.26
N ILE A 143 -4.05 -15.56 -13.81
CA ILE A 143 -4.26 -14.86 -12.54
C ILE A 143 -3.68 -15.67 -11.38
N ASP A 144 -3.98 -16.98 -11.30
CA ASP A 144 -3.44 -17.86 -10.26
C ASP A 144 -1.92 -17.94 -10.31
N SER A 145 -1.37 -18.04 -11.52
CA SER A 145 0.08 -18.06 -11.72
C SER A 145 0.74 -16.78 -11.21
N LEU A 146 0.17 -15.60 -11.53
CA LEU A 146 0.71 -14.31 -11.11
C LEU A 146 0.62 -14.08 -9.60
N LEU A 147 -0.47 -14.51 -8.95
CA LEU A 147 -0.63 -14.40 -7.48
C LEU A 147 0.39 -15.26 -6.71
N ASN A 148 0.97 -16.26 -7.37
CA ASN A 148 1.99 -17.15 -6.81
C ASN A 148 3.43 -16.68 -7.09
N ARG A 149 3.63 -15.48 -7.68
CA ARG A 149 4.97 -14.96 -8.02
C ARG A 149 5.51 -14.02 -6.95
N PRO A 150 6.85 -13.91 -6.80
CA PRO A 150 7.44 -12.94 -5.86
C PRO A 150 7.02 -11.49 -6.11
N GLY A 151 6.77 -11.13 -7.38
CA GLY A 151 6.24 -9.82 -7.73
C GLY A 151 4.91 -9.46 -7.04
N TYR A 152 4.09 -10.45 -6.67
CA TYR A 152 2.87 -10.21 -5.88
C TYR A 152 3.18 -9.59 -4.53
N ALA A 153 4.13 -10.17 -3.78
CA ALA A 153 4.50 -9.66 -2.47
C ALA A 153 5.08 -8.24 -2.56
N SER A 154 5.92 -7.96 -3.57
CA SER A 154 6.47 -6.62 -3.79
C SER A 154 5.39 -5.59 -4.12
N GLN A 155 4.51 -5.89 -5.10
CA GLN A 155 3.45 -4.97 -5.52
C GLN A 155 2.38 -4.75 -4.45
N MET A 156 2.15 -5.73 -3.59
CA MET A 156 1.30 -5.56 -2.40
C MET A 156 2.01 -4.78 -1.30
N TYR A 157 3.31 -5.01 -1.10
CA TYR A 157 4.12 -4.29 -0.13
C TYR A 157 4.13 -2.80 -0.44
N ASP A 158 4.40 -2.38 -1.68
CA ASP A 158 4.45 -0.94 -2.02
C ASP A 158 3.13 -0.23 -1.69
N TRP A 159 2.02 -0.89 -1.98
CA TRP A 159 0.68 -0.37 -1.66
C TRP A 159 0.38 -0.35 -0.17
N LEU A 160 0.76 -1.37 0.59
CA LEU A 160 0.59 -1.39 2.05
C LEU A 160 1.56 -0.46 2.76
N ALA A 161 2.77 -0.25 2.23
CA ALA A 161 3.80 0.59 2.81
C ALA A 161 3.31 2.04 2.93
N ASP A 162 2.62 2.54 1.90
CA ASP A 162 1.97 3.85 1.92
C ASP A 162 0.85 3.93 2.97
N ILE A 163 0.01 2.90 3.05
CA ILE A 163 -1.11 2.85 3.99
C ILE A 163 -0.63 2.78 5.45
N LEU A 164 0.40 1.96 5.71
CA LEU A 164 1.01 1.75 7.02
C LEU A 164 2.04 2.84 7.37
N ARG A 165 2.36 3.74 6.43
CA ARG A 165 3.35 4.82 6.56
C ARG A 165 4.74 4.30 6.93
N LEU A 166 5.15 3.19 6.32
CA LEU A 166 6.43 2.53 6.57
C LEU A 166 7.61 3.46 6.23
N VAL A 167 8.62 3.45 7.08
CA VAL A 167 9.87 4.19 6.91
C VAL A 167 11.00 3.35 7.47
N ASP A 168 12.19 3.40 6.85
CA ASP A 168 13.37 2.70 7.38
C ASP A 168 13.84 3.34 8.70
N GLN A 169 13.65 4.66 8.87
CA GLN A 169 13.97 5.39 10.10
C GLN A 169 12.85 6.37 10.43
N SER A 170 12.26 6.26 11.63
CA SER A 170 11.24 7.20 12.10
C SER A 170 11.84 8.41 12.82
N ASP A 171 12.97 8.21 13.50
CA ASP A 171 13.78 9.25 14.13
C ASP A 171 15.26 8.82 14.25
N ASN A 172 16.08 9.61 14.95
CA ASN A 172 17.52 9.34 15.12
C ASN A 172 17.87 8.08 15.96
N ASN A 173 16.87 7.45 16.59
CA ASN A 173 16.99 6.37 17.57
C ASN A 173 16.19 5.12 17.20
N ASN A 174 15.45 5.13 16.08
CA ASN A 174 14.60 4.03 15.64
C ASN A 174 14.88 3.69 14.18
N TYR A 175 15.43 2.50 13.94
CA TYR A 175 15.53 1.90 12.61
C TYR A 175 14.49 0.79 12.47
N LEU A 176 13.48 1.04 11.64
CA LEU A 176 12.27 0.22 11.51
C LEU A 176 12.27 -0.65 10.25
N ARG A 177 13.41 -0.80 9.57
CA ARG A 177 13.50 -1.72 8.44
C ARG A 177 13.09 -3.17 8.77
N PRO A 178 13.38 -3.74 9.95
CA PRO A 178 12.87 -5.07 10.30
C PRO A 178 11.34 -5.16 10.25
N TYR A 179 10.63 -4.09 10.61
CA TYR A 179 9.18 -4.01 10.45
C TYR A 179 8.76 -4.01 8.98
N SER A 180 9.46 -3.25 8.12
CA SER A 180 9.22 -3.30 6.67
C SER A 180 9.45 -4.68 6.08
N ASP A 181 10.49 -5.39 6.53
CA ASP A 181 10.82 -6.73 6.04
C ASP A 181 9.84 -7.79 6.59
N TRP A 182 9.36 -7.64 7.83
CA TRP A 182 8.25 -8.43 8.38
C TRP A 182 6.95 -8.28 7.60
N VAL A 183 6.57 -7.07 7.17
CA VAL A 183 5.39 -6.88 6.30
C VAL A 183 5.55 -7.62 4.97
N LYS A 184 6.75 -7.61 4.38
CA LYS A 184 7.02 -8.37 3.14
C LYS A 184 6.92 -9.87 3.38
N GLU A 185 7.44 -10.37 4.50
CA GLU A 185 7.36 -11.78 4.89
C GLU A 185 5.90 -12.21 5.06
N CYS A 186 5.10 -11.45 5.82
CA CYS A 186 3.66 -11.69 5.95
C CYS A 186 2.96 -11.82 4.58
N LEU A 187 3.29 -10.95 3.63
CA LEU A 187 2.72 -11.00 2.27
C LEU A 187 3.20 -12.22 1.45
N ARG A 188 4.44 -12.65 1.64
CA ARG A 188 4.99 -13.85 1.00
C ARG A 188 4.30 -15.10 1.54
N ASP A 189 4.17 -15.18 2.86
CA ASP A 189 3.60 -16.33 3.57
C ASP A 189 2.06 -16.35 3.55
N ASN A 190 1.45 -15.28 3.02
CA ASN A 190 0.01 -15.08 2.97
C ASN A 190 -0.63 -15.08 4.37
N GLU A 191 0.04 -14.40 5.30
CA GLU A 191 -0.49 -14.14 6.62
C GLU A 191 -1.81 -13.36 6.51
N SER A 192 -2.76 -13.72 7.37
CA SER A 192 -4.09 -13.14 7.35
C SER A 192 -4.09 -11.70 7.84
N TRP A 193 -4.89 -10.82 7.22
CA TRP A 193 -4.84 -9.39 7.57
C TRP A 193 -5.27 -9.09 9.00
N ASP A 194 -6.23 -9.85 9.55
CA ASP A 194 -6.59 -9.75 10.98
C ASP A 194 -5.42 -10.12 11.90
N SER A 195 -4.70 -11.19 11.60
CA SER A 195 -3.51 -11.60 12.35
C SER A 195 -2.41 -10.54 12.30
N MET A 196 -2.06 -10.03 11.11
CA MET A 196 -1.09 -8.93 10.96
C MET A 196 -1.48 -7.70 11.78
N VAL A 197 -2.76 -7.32 11.76
CA VAL A 197 -3.26 -6.16 12.51
C VAL A 197 -3.23 -6.41 14.00
N HIS A 198 -3.61 -7.60 14.44
CA HIS A 198 -3.51 -8.00 15.85
C HIS A 198 -2.05 -7.86 16.33
N ASP A 199 -1.10 -8.44 15.60
CA ASP A 199 0.32 -8.39 15.95
C ASP A 199 0.85 -6.96 16.03
N MET A 200 0.56 -6.12 15.03
CA MET A 200 0.92 -4.69 15.05
C MET A 200 0.37 -3.95 16.28
N LEU A 201 -0.84 -4.28 16.71
CA LEU A 201 -1.51 -3.62 17.84
C LEU A 201 -1.09 -4.18 19.21
N THR A 202 -0.61 -5.42 19.28
CA THR A 202 -0.23 -6.08 20.54
C THR A 202 1.27 -6.21 20.79
N ALA A 203 2.10 -6.10 19.76
CA ALA A 203 3.54 -6.30 19.85
C ALA A 203 4.21 -5.51 20.98
N GLU A 204 5.13 -6.17 21.69
CA GLU A 204 5.97 -5.62 22.76
C GLU A 204 7.41 -6.08 22.53
N GLY A 205 8.37 -5.20 22.79
CA GLY A 205 9.78 -5.44 22.52
C GLY A 205 10.38 -4.46 21.53
N ARG A 206 11.61 -4.76 21.13
CA ARG A 206 12.33 -4.01 20.11
C ARG A 206 11.92 -4.51 18.73
N VAL A 207 11.96 -3.63 17.73
CA VAL A 207 11.62 -4.01 16.34
C VAL A 207 12.52 -5.11 15.75
N TRP A 208 13.69 -5.37 16.32
CA TRP A 208 14.58 -6.45 15.88
C TRP A 208 14.26 -7.80 16.52
N ASP A 209 13.64 -7.79 17.71
CA ASP A 209 13.21 -9.00 18.41
C ASP A 209 11.75 -9.33 18.06
N GLU A 210 10.93 -8.28 17.93
CA GLU A 210 9.50 -8.30 17.65
C GLU A 210 9.18 -7.24 16.57
N PRO A 211 9.31 -7.58 15.27
CA PRO A 211 9.19 -6.62 14.17
C PRO A 211 7.85 -5.90 14.07
N ALA A 212 6.74 -6.53 14.45
CA ALA A 212 5.43 -5.89 14.42
C ALA A 212 5.34 -4.68 15.37
N ALA A 213 6.22 -4.58 16.38
CA ALA A 213 6.33 -3.41 17.27
C ALA A 213 6.69 -2.12 16.50
N GLY A 214 7.21 -2.24 15.28
CA GLY A 214 7.48 -1.11 14.40
C GLY A 214 6.26 -0.23 14.11
N PHE A 215 5.04 -0.80 14.12
CA PHE A 215 3.82 -0.02 13.96
C PHE A 215 3.64 1.04 15.07
N VAL A 216 3.94 0.68 16.31
CA VAL A 216 3.87 1.59 17.46
C VAL A 216 5.11 2.49 17.51
N LEU A 217 6.30 1.94 17.25
CA LEU A 217 7.59 2.67 17.25
C LEU A 217 7.73 3.68 16.09
N ARG A 218 6.79 3.67 15.13
CA ARG A 218 6.68 4.68 14.07
C ARG A 218 6.36 6.07 14.62
N ASP A 219 5.57 6.15 15.68
CA ASP A 219 5.10 7.40 16.29
C ASP A 219 5.55 7.48 17.77
N PRO A 220 6.87 7.44 18.06
CA PRO A 220 7.36 7.33 19.42
C PRO A 220 6.99 8.55 20.26
N GLY A 221 6.41 8.31 21.44
CA GLY A 221 5.94 9.38 22.32
C GLY A 221 4.62 10.05 21.91
N MET A 222 3.96 9.58 20.85
CA MET A 222 2.69 10.13 20.35
C MET A 222 1.57 9.06 20.34
N PRO A 223 1.18 8.50 21.50
CA PRO A 223 0.23 7.38 21.56
C PRO A 223 -1.18 7.74 21.07
N LEU A 224 -1.62 8.99 21.24
CA LEU A 224 -2.92 9.45 20.74
C LEU A 224 -2.95 9.55 19.21
N ASP A 225 -1.86 10.04 18.60
CA ASP A 225 -1.73 10.11 17.15
C ASP A 225 -1.60 8.70 16.55
N ASN A 226 -0.85 7.81 17.21
CA ASN A 226 -0.77 6.40 16.80
C ASN A 226 -2.15 5.72 16.81
N LEU A 227 -2.96 5.94 17.87
CA LEU A 227 -4.34 5.44 17.92
C LEU A 227 -5.20 6.02 16.80
N ASN A 228 -5.14 7.33 16.58
CA ASN A 228 -5.87 7.99 15.49
C ASN A 228 -5.52 7.34 14.14
N ASN A 229 -4.22 7.09 13.90
CA ASN A 229 -3.78 6.40 12.70
C ASN A 229 -4.28 4.96 12.62
N ALA A 230 -4.27 4.19 13.72
CA ALA A 230 -4.83 2.83 13.75
C ALA A 230 -6.31 2.81 13.36
N VAL A 231 -7.13 3.72 13.91
CA VAL A 231 -8.56 3.85 13.57
C VAL A 231 -8.75 4.25 12.09
N ARG A 232 -7.95 5.18 11.58
CA ARG A 232 -8.01 5.61 10.18
C ARG A 232 -7.62 4.50 9.20
N ILE A 233 -6.54 3.77 9.51
CA ILE A 233 -6.01 2.72 8.65
C ILE A 233 -6.93 1.50 8.67
N PHE A 234 -7.27 0.99 9.84
CA PHE A 234 -7.94 -0.30 10.00
C PHE A 234 -9.46 -0.20 9.98
N LEU A 235 -10.04 0.94 10.38
CA LEU A 235 -11.49 1.13 10.51
C LEU A 235 -12.02 2.24 9.59
N GLY A 236 -11.15 2.82 8.75
CA GLY A 236 -11.53 3.78 7.72
C GLY A 236 -12.21 5.03 8.26
N THR A 237 -11.89 5.44 9.50
CA THR A 237 -12.59 6.52 10.21
C THR A 237 -11.60 7.60 10.63
N ARG A 238 -11.88 8.87 10.32
CA ARG A 238 -11.04 10.00 10.73
C ARG A 238 -11.50 10.55 12.08
N ILE A 239 -11.08 9.91 13.16
CA ILE A 239 -11.47 10.33 14.51
C ILE A 239 -10.57 11.47 15.08
N GLY A 240 -9.49 11.84 14.39
CA GLY A 240 -8.45 12.72 14.92
C GLY A 240 -8.89 14.09 15.44
N CYS A 241 -9.92 14.73 14.88
CA CYS A 241 -10.40 16.01 15.43
C CYS A 241 -10.92 15.86 16.88
N ALA A 242 -11.52 14.70 17.19
CA ALA A 242 -11.99 14.33 18.52
C ALA A 242 -10.87 14.22 19.56
N GLN A 243 -9.59 14.34 19.19
CA GLN A 243 -8.49 14.43 20.14
C GLN A 243 -8.50 15.74 20.94
N CYS A 244 -8.97 16.83 20.35
CA CYS A 244 -8.93 18.17 20.96
C CYS A 244 -10.32 18.74 21.24
N HIS A 245 -11.32 18.42 20.42
CA HIS A 245 -12.70 18.88 20.56
C HIS A 245 -13.65 17.90 19.86
N ASP A 246 -14.93 17.88 20.19
CA ASP A 246 -15.94 17.10 19.46
C ASP A 246 -15.84 17.32 17.95
N HIS A 247 -15.89 16.23 17.17
CA HIS A 247 -15.62 16.26 15.75
C HIS A 247 -16.64 17.17 15.03
N PRO A 248 -16.22 18.15 14.23
CA PRO A 248 -17.12 19.20 13.72
C PRO A 248 -18.03 18.72 12.59
N PHE A 249 -17.67 17.61 11.93
CA PHE A 249 -18.37 17.07 10.76
C PHE A 249 -18.75 15.59 10.89
N ASP A 250 -18.69 15.04 12.10
CA ASP A 250 -18.99 13.64 12.40
C ASP A 250 -19.47 13.56 13.85
N LYS A 251 -20.07 12.45 14.27
CA LYS A 251 -20.68 12.30 15.59
C LYS A 251 -19.69 12.11 16.75
N TRP A 252 -18.42 11.88 16.45
CA TRP A 252 -17.43 11.48 17.44
C TRP A 252 -17.12 12.59 18.44
N THR A 253 -17.33 12.29 19.72
CA THR A 253 -17.04 13.20 20.82
C THR A 253 -15.60 13.06 21.31
N GLN A 254 -15.06 14.12 21.93
CA GLN A 254 -13.77 14.06 22.60
C GLN A 254 -13.77 12.99 23.71
N LYS A 255 -14.93 12.78 24.34
CA LYS A 255 -15.09 11.71 25.33
C LYS A 255 -14.82 10.33 24.74
N GLU A 256 -15.41 10.03 23.60
CA GLU A 256 -15.26 8.73 22.91
C GLU A 256 -13.82 8.52 22.45
N PHE A 257 -13.15 9.55 21.94
CA PHE A 257 -11.74 9.46 21.57
C PHE A 257 -10.86 9.05 22.76
N TYR A 258 -10.97 9.75 23.90
CA TYR A 258 -10.18 9.44 25.09
C TYR A 258 -10.58 8.10 25.73
N SER A 259 -11.85 7.71 25.63
CA SER A 259 -12.32 6.40 26.09
C SER A 259 -11.73 5.28 25.24
N LEU A 260 -11.59 5.47 23.92
CA LEU A 260 -10.88 4.53 23.06
C LEU A 260 -9.37 4.53 23.36
N ALA A 261 -8.77 5.70 23.53
CA ALA A 261 -7.36 5.84 23.86
C ALA A 261 -6.97 5.24 25.22
N ALA A 262 -7.92 5.08 26.13
CA ALA A 262 -7.69 4.42 27.41
C ALA A 262 -7.25 2.95 27.26
N PHE A 263 -7.54 2.29 26.12
CA PHE A 263 -7.03 0.95 25.81
C PHE A 263 -5.52 0.92 25.57
N THR A 264 -4.95 1.97 24.98
CA THR A 264 -3.53 2.06 24.63
C THR A 264 -2.73 2.90 25.62
N ALA A 265 -3.36 3.37 26.70
CA ALA A 265 -2.77 4.22 27.73
C ALA A 265 -1.48 3.66 28.37
N GLY A 266 -1.39 2.33 28.44
CA GLY A 266 -0.26 1.60 29.02
C GLY A 266 0.98 1.56 28.14
N ILE A 267 0.90 1.96 26.86
CA ILE A 267 2.04 1.94 25.94
C ILE A 267 3.14 2.89 26.46
N GLU A 268 4.34 2.33 26.60
CA GLU A 268 5.55 3.05 26.94
C GLU A 268 6.67 2.74 25.97
N TYR A 269 7.33 3.81 25.56
CA TYR A 269 8.52 3.79 24.71
C TYR A 269 9.73 3.82 25.63
N ARG A 270 10.28 2.65 25.95
CA ARG A 270 11.41 2.56 26.89
C ARG A 270 12.70 2.29 26.13
N PRO A 271 13.80 2.99 26.48
CA PRO A 271 15.13 2.46 26.26
C PRO A 271 15.20 1.14 27.03
N THR A 272 15.19 0.02 26.33
CA THR A 272 15.23 -1.29 27.00
C THR A 272 16.63 -1.47 27.59
N THR A 273 16.73 -1.50 28.91
CA THR A 273 18.00 -1.54 29.65
C THR A 273 18.78 -2.84 29.48
N LYS A 274 18.18 -3.88 28.89
CA LYS A 274 18.82 -5.14 28.49
C LYS A 274 19.47 -5.02 27.11
N ILE A 275 20.34 -4.04 26.88
CA ILE A 275 21.39 -4.28 25.88
C ILE A 275 22.45 -5.04 26.68
N ASN A 276 22.52 -6.36 26.53
CA ASN A 276 23.63 -7.13 27.07
C ASN A 276 24.87 -6.75 26.26
N ILE A 277 25.42 -5.57 26.56
CA ILE A 277 26.68 -5.16 25.99
C ILE A 277 27.71 -6.04 26.67
N ASN A 278 28.41 -6.86 25.91
CA ASN A 278 29.68 -7.36 26.38
C ASN A 278 30.63 -6.14 26.42
N ALA A 279 30.63 -5.41 27.54
CA ALA A 279 31.37 -4.16 27.71
C ALA A 279 32.87 -4.32 27.38
N LYS A 280 33.36 -5.56 27.49
CA LYS A 280 34.72 -5.98 27.12
C LYS A 280 35.02 -5.87 25.62
N ASP A 281 34.03 -5.90 24.75
CA ASP A 281 34.23 -5.84 23.28
C ASP A 281 34.12 -4.40 22.75
N ILE A 282 33.32 -3.54 23.39
CA ILE A 282 33.34 -2.09 23.13
C ILE A 282 34.62 -1.43 23.65
N ASP A 283 35.12 -1.83 24.82
CA ASP A 283 36.37 -1.27 25.38
C ASP A 283 37.61 -1.69 24.58
N LYS A 284 37.63 -2.89 23.98
CA LYS A 284 38.74 -3.36 23.14
C LYS A 284 38.83 -2.65 21.78
N ALA A 285 37.76 -2.01 21.33
CA ALA A 285 37.72 -1.28 20.05
C ALA A 285 38.15 0.19 20.17
N SER A 286 38.58 0.59 21.38
CA SER A 286 39.32 1.82 21.62
C SER A 286 40.80 1.60 21.29
N SER A 287 41.34 2.29 20.27
CA SER A 287 42.77 2.19 20.01
C SER A 287 43.58 2.77 21.18
N LYS A 288 44.85 2.34 21.33
CA LYS A 288 45.81 2.87 22.31
C LYS A 288 46.00 4.41 22.23
N ASP A 289 45.54 5.04 21.14
CA ASP A 289 45.64 6.48 20.89
C ASP A 289 44.34 7.25 21.26
N GLY A 290 43.36 6.59 21.90
CA GLY A 290 42.10 7.20 22.30
C GLY A 290 41.13 7.49 21.15
N LYS A 291 41.43 7.04 19.93
CA LYS A 291 40.53 7.15 18.77
C LYS A 291 39.71 5.88 18.60
N GLU A 292 38.40 6.05 18.62
CA GLU A 292 37.42 4.99 18.36
C GLU A 292 37.53 4.46 16.92
N SER A 293 37.53 3.13 16.76
CA SER A 293 37.57 2.47 15.44
C SER A 293 36.28 2.71 14.63
N ALA A 294 36.34 2.49 13.31
CA ALA A 294 35.15 2.62 12.46
C ALA A 294 34.07 1.59 12.83
N GLU A 295 34.50 0.39 13.19
CA GLU A 295 33.68 -0.74 13.63
C GLU A 295 33.00 -0.44 14.96
N ALA A 296 33.72 0.15 15.92
CA ALA A 296 33.15 0.59 17.20
C ALA A 296 32.08 1.68 17.01
N ARG A 297 32.34 2.66 16.13
CA ARG A 297 31.36 3.70 15.79
C ARG A 297 30.11 3.11 15.16
N LYS A 298 30.29 2.16 14.22
CA LYS A 298 29.19 1.47 13.58
C LYS A 298 28.37 0.69 14.61
N ALA A 299 29.00 -0.10 15.47
CA ALA A 299 28.32 -0.84 16.53
C ALA A 299 27.52 0.07 17.47
N LYS A 300 28.10 1.17 17.95
CA LYS A 300 27.36 2.14 18.79
C LYS A 300 26.21 2.80 18.04
N GLN A 301 26.39 3.13 16.76
CA GLN A 301 25.32 3.70 15.94
C GLN A 301 24.16 2.72 15.79
N LEU A 302 24.46 1.45 15.49
CA LEU A 302 23.47 0.41 15.34
C LEU A 302 22.72 0.16 16.66
N MET A 303 23.43 -0.01 17.77
CA MET A 303 22.82 -0.13 19.11
C MET A 303 21.94 1.07 19.47
N ARG A 304 22.30 2.30 19.05
CA ARG A 304 21.46 3.49 19.25
C ARG A 304 20.13 3.38 18.49
N LEU A 305 20.17 2.86 17.27
CA LEU A 305 19.01 2.71 16.38
C LEU A 305 18.02 1.60 16.81
N ASN A 306 18.44 0.72 17.72
CA ASN A 306 17.60 -0.31 18.35
C ASN A 306 17.48 -0.12 19.87
N ARG A 307 17.63 1.11 20.34
CA ARG A 307 17.57 1.40 21.77
C ARG A 307 16.15 1.27 22.33
N ASN A 308 15.17 1.66 21.53
CA ASN A 308 13.79 1.77 21.96
C ASN A 308 13.03 0.46 21.75
N GLY A 309 12.23 0.10 22.74
CA GLY A 309 11.24 -0.96 22.62
C GLY A 309 9.88 -0.50 23.14
N VAL A 310 8.85 -1.22 22.71
CA VAL A 310 7.48 -1.07 23.22
C VAL A 310 7.35 -1.92 24.48
N SER A 311 6.73 -1.36 25.51
CA SER A 311 6.34 -2.11 26.71
C SER A 311 4.98 -1.65 27.18
N ASN A 312 4.28 -2.50 27.93
CA ASN A 312 3.00 -2.14 28.54
C ASN A 312 3.12 -1.92 30.06
N ASN A 313 2.61 -0.79 30.53
CA ASN A 313 2.46 -0.46 31.95
C ASN A 313 0.98 -0.52 32.35
N ASP A 314 0.62 -1.63 33.02
CA ASP A 314 -0.73 -1.92 33.50
C ASP A 314 -1.23 -0.95 34.60
N LYS A 315 -0.35 -0.17 35.22
CA LYS A 315 -0.74 0.84 36.23
C LYS A 315 -1.09 2.18 35.59
N LYS A 316 -0.70 2.42 34.34
CA LYS A 316 -0.89 3.70 33.68
C LYS A 316 -2.33 3.83 33.18
N GLN A 317 -2.95 4.95 33.50
CA GLN A 317 -4.31 5.27 33.11
C GLN A 317 -4.32 6.62 32.40
N LEU A 318 -5.11 6.72 31.33
CA LEU A 318 -5.29 7.97 30.61
C LEU A 318 -6.30 8.83 31.37
N LYS A 319 -6.02 10.13 31.45
CA LYS A 319 -6.94 11.12 31.98
C LYS A 319 -7.43 12.02 30.85
N PHE A 320 -8.62 12.58 31.01
CA PHE A 320 -9.06 13.68 30.16
C PHE A 320 -8.14 14.91 30.34
N PRO A 321 -8.00 15.77 29.31
CA PRO A 321 -7.23 17.00 29.39
C PRO A 321 -7.63 17.89 30.58
N HIS A 322 -6.68 18.66 31.09
CA HIS A 322 -6.92 19.63 32.16
C HIS A 322 -7.88 20.76 31.75
N ASP A 323 -8.01 21.01 30.45
CA ASP A 323 -8.84 22.01 29.80
C ASP A 323 -10.10 21.41 29.16
N TYR A 324 -10.50 20.20 29.56
CA TYR A 324 -11.71 19.55 29.04
C TYR A 324 -12.98 20.40 29.26
N GLN A 325 -13.70 20.72 28.19
CA GLN A 325 -14.77 21.74 28.20
C GLN A 325 -16.20 21.17 28.16
N TYR A 326 -16.36 19.85 28.05
CA TYR A 326 -17.67 19.22 27.88
C TYR A 326 -18.24 18.64 29.17
N ASP A 327 -19.55 18.73 29.34
CA ASP A 327 -20.27 18.34 30.56
C ASP A 327 -20.30 16.81 30.81
N ASN A 328 -19.87 16.01 29.82
CA ASN A 328 -19.96 14.55 29.83
C ASN A 328 -18.77 13.86 30.53
N ALA A 329 -17.75 14.61 30.95
CA ALA A 329 -16.64 14.17 31.81
C ALA A 329 -16.02 15.38 32.54
N LYS A 330 -15.24 15.15 33.59
CA LYS A 330 -14.50 16.22 34.29
C LYS A 330 -13.06 16.32 33.79
N PRO A 331 -12.45 17.52 33.78
CA PRO A 331 -11.02 17.66 33.61
C PRO A 331 -10.23 16.73 34.54
N GLU A 332 -9.15 16.14 34.00
CA GLU A 332 -8.28 15.17 34.70
C GLU A 332 -8.95 13.88 35.23
N GLN A 333 -10.24 13.68 34.95
CA GLN A 333 -10.91 12.42 35.28
C GLN A 333 -10.26 11.27 34.49
N ILE A 334 -10.16 10.10 35.10
CA ILE A 334 -9.67 8.89 34.42
C ILE A 334 -10.67 8.50 33.32
N ALA A 335 -10.17 8.38 32.09
CA ALA A 335 -10.94 7.89 30.96
C ALA A 335 -11.16 6.38 31.09
N THR A 336 -12.42 5.95 31.00
CA THR A 336 -12.80 4.53 31.08
C THR A 336 -12.74 3.92 29.68
N PRO A 337 -12.06 2.77 29.46
CA PRO A 337 -12.02 2.12 28.16
C PRO A 337 -13.40 1.85 27.57
N ALA A 338 -13.64 2.34 26.36
CA ALA A 338 -14.85 2.09 25.59
C ALA A 338 -14.56 2.08 24.08
N VAL A 339 -15.29 1.23 23.35
CA VAL A 339 -15.15 1.09 21.90
C VAL A 339 -16.13 2.01 21.16
N LEU A 340 -15.83 2.32 19.90
CA LEU A 340 -16.65 3.22 19.07
C LEU A 340 -17.95 2.58 18.59
N TRP A 341 -17.93 1.26 18.34
CA TRP A 341 -19.08 0.49 17.89
C TRP A 341 -19.14 -0.85 18.62
N GLY A 342 -20.36 -1.35 18.81
CA GLY A 342 -20.62 -2.60 19.50
C GLY A 342 -20.41 -2.48 21.01
N THR A 343 -20.11 -3.61 21.65
CA THR A 343 -19.90 -3.69 23.10
C THR A 343 -18.50 -4.19 23.41
N ALA A 344 -17.75 -3.44 24.21
CA ALA A 344 -16.53 -3.94 24.82
C ALA A 344 -16.84 -4.81 26.05
N PRO A 345 -15.93 -5.71 26.45
CA PRO A 345 -16.05 -6.43 27.71
C PRO A 345 -16.26 -5.47 28.89
N SER A 346 -17.20 -5.79 29.79
CA SER A 346 -17.62 -4.91 30.89
C SER A 346 -16.57 -4.74 31.98
N LYS A 347 -15.60 -5.66 32.07
CA LYS A 347 -14.43 -5.58 32.95
C LYS A 347 -13.20 -5.95 32.14
N ILE A 348 -12.27 -5.01 32.02
CA ILE A 348 -11.02 -5.21 31.28
C ILE A 348 -9.87 -5.05 32.28
N ASN A 349 -9.07 -6.11 32.44
CA ASN A 349 -7.83 -6.00 33.20
C ASN A 349 -6.90 -5.02 32.48
N ASN A 350 -6.23 -4.12 33.22
CA ASN A 350 -5.33 -3.14 32.62
C ASN A 350 -4.21 -3.80 31.80
N ALA A 351 -3.72 -4.96 32.23
CA ALA A 351 -2.71 -5.73 31.50
C ALA A 351 -3.21 -6.23 30.13
N GLU A 352 -4.52 -6.42 29.97
CA GLU A 352 -5.14 -6.99 28.77
C GLU A 352 -5.69 -5.94 27.81
N ARG A 353 -5.68 -4.65 28.18
CA ARG A 353 -6.35 -3.59 27.41
C ARG A 353 -5.93 -3.54 25.94
N ARG A 354 -4.63 -3.61 25.65
CA ARG A 354 -4.13 -3.61 24.27
C ARG A 354 -4.63 -4.81 23.49
N LYS A 355 -4.62 -5.99 24.10
CA LYS A 355 -5.15 -7.22 23.48
C LYS A 355 -6.65 -7.10 23.21
N VAL A 356 -7.44 -6.63 24.18
CA VAL A 356 -8.88 -6.41 24.00
C VAL A 356 -9.15 -5.40 22.87
N PHE A 357 -8.34 -4.35 22.76
CA PHE A 357 -8.44 -3.41 21.64
C PHE A 357 -8.09 -4.05 20.30
N ALA A 358 -7.00 -4.80 20.22
CA ALA A 358 -6.61 -5.52 19.02
C ALA A 358 -7.67 -6.54 18.60
N ASP A 359 -8.20 -7.32 19.54
CA ASP A 359 -9.30 -8.27 19.33
C ASP A 359 -10.57 -7.55 18.82
N TRP A 360 -10.86 -6.34 19.31
CA TRP A 360 -11.98 -5.53 18.83
C TRP A 360 -11.74 -4.93 17.43
N VAL A 361 -10.52 -4.52 17.10
CA VAL A 361 -10.19 -4.02 15.76
C VAL A 361 -10.23 -5.16 14.75
N ALA A 362 -9.43 -6.21 15.00
CA ALA A 362 -9.12 -7.29 14.07
C ALA A 362 -10.07 -8.49 14.22
N THR A 363 -11.36 -8.23 14.36
CA THR A 363 -12.40 -9.29 14.38
C THR A 363 -13.37 -9.13 13.22
N GLY A 364 -13.88 -10.26 12.72
CA GLY A 364 -14.98 -10.30 11.75
C GLY A 364 -16.29 -9.71 12.26
N ASP A 365 -16.41 -9.44 13.56
CA ASP A 365 -17.61 -8.82 14.13
C ASP A 365 -17.53 -7.29 14.19
N ASN A 366 -16.37 -6.71 13.89
CA ASN A 366 -16.23 -5.27 13.70
C ASN A 366 -16.67 -4.91 12.26
N PRO A 367 -17.81 -4.24 12.08
CA PRO A 367 -18.34 -3.97 10.74
C PRO A 367 -17.42 -3.07 9.91
N ARG A 368 -16.60 -2.22 10.55
CA ARG A 368 -15.69 -1.31 9.86
C ARG A 368 -14.44 -2.01 9.36
N PHE A 369 -13.88 -2.95 10.12
CA PHE A 369 -12.62 -3.61 9.77
C PHE A 369 -12.66 -4.29 8.39
N GLN A 370 -13.61 -5.20 8.22
CA GLN A 370 -13.82 -5.91 6.95
C GLN A 370 -14.26 -5.00 5.81
N LEU A 371 -15.09 -3.99 6.09
CA LEU A 371 -15.59 -3.06 5.09
C LEU A 371 -14.47 -2.15 4.55
N THR A 372 -13.62 -1.62 5.44
CA THR A 372 -12.49 -0.77 5.07
C THR A 372 -11.51 -1.51 4.18
N MET A 373 -11.08 -2.72 4.58
CA MET A 373 -10.12 -3.48 3.77
C MET A 373 -10.74 -3.95 2.44
N ALA A 374 -12.00 -4.42 2.44
CA ALA A 374 -12.69 -4.80 1.20
C ALA A 374 -12.82 -3.62 0.22
N ASN A 375 -13.16 -2.42 0.71
CA ASN A 375 -13.24 -1.22 -0.12
C ASN A 375 -11.88 -0.80 -0.68
N ARG A 376 -10.81 -0.88 0.14
CA ARG A 376 -9.44 -0.57 -0.26
C ARG A 376 -8.91 -1.54 -1.33
N LEU A 377 -9.15 -2.84 -1.19
CA LEU A 377 -8.76 -3.84 -2.19
C LEU A 377 -9.57 -3.71 -3.49
N TRP A 378 -10.87 -3.39 -3.38
CA TRP A 378 -11.69 -3.02 -4.54
C TRP A 378 -11.14 -1.79 -5.25
N GLN A 379 -10.86 -0.72 -4.50
CA GLN A 379 -10.26 0.52 -5.02
C GLN A 379 -8.91 0.24 -5.69
N LYS A 380 -8.05 -0.61 -5.10
CA LYS A 380 -6.77 -1.00 -5.70
C LYS A 380 -6.94 -1.66 -7.07
N ALA A 381 -7.94 -2.53 -7.24
CA ALA A 381 -8.18 -3.23 -8.50
C ALA A 381 -8.93 -2.38 -9.54
N MET A 382 -9.98 -1.68 -9.10
CA MET A 382 -10.92 -0.97 -9.98
C MET A 382 -10.55 0.50 -10.20
N GLY A 383 -9.64 1.04 -9.39
CA GLY A 383 -9.14 2.40 -9.42
C GLY A 383 -9.97 3.44 -8.66
N ILE A 384 -11.15 3.05 -8.16
CA ILE A 384 -11.98 3.84 -7.26
C ILE A 384 -12.75 2.90 -6.32
N GLY A 385 -12.94 3.31 -5.07
CA GLY A 385 -13.69 2.59 -4.07
C GLY A 385 -15.20 2.63 -4.34
N LEU A 386 -15.92 1.71 -3.71
CA LEU A 386 -17.38 1.81 -3.59
C LEU A 386 -17.77 2.93 -2.63
N ILE A 387 -16.88 3.25 -1.69
CA ILE A 387 -16.96 4.37 -0.77
C ILE A 387 -15.70 5.21 -0.94
N GLU A 388 -15.88 6.52 -1.12
CA GLU A 388 -14.80 7.50 -1.17
C GLU A 388 -15.09 8.67 -0.23
N PRO A 389 -14.11 9.16 0.55
CA PRO A 389 -12.74 8.63 0.68
C PRO A 389 -12.70 7.26 1.39
N ALA A 390 -11.76 6.39 1.01
CA ALA A 390 -11.59 5.06 1.62
C ALA A 390 -11.16 5.07 3.10
N ASP A 391 -10.81 6.23 3.66
CA ASP A 391 -10.36 6.42 5.03
C ASP A 391 -11.21 7.43 5.83
N ASP A 392 -12.37 7.84 5.30
CA ASP A 392 -13.29 8.81 5.91
C ASP A 392 -14.76 8.34 5.79
N MET A 393 -15.01 7.16 6.35
CA MET A 393 -16.31 6.51 6.31
C MET A 393 -17.13 6.85 7.55
N LYS A 394 -18.18 7.63 7.35
CA LYS A 394 -19.16 8.00 8.39
C LYS A 394 -20.27 6.96 8.46
N ASP A 395 -21.13 7.03 9.47
CA ASP A 395 -22.25 6.09 9.60
C ASP A 395 -23.31 6.31 8.52
N GLU A 396 -23.44 7.53 8.01
CA GLU A 396 -24.34 7.90 6.92
C GLU A 396 -23.73 7.65 5.53
N THR A 397 -22.44 7.32 5.45
CA THR A 397 -21.75 7.09 4.18
C THR A 397 -22.38 5.89 3.47
N LYS A 398 -22.88 6.12 2.24
CA LYS A 398 -23.45 5.08 1.40
C LYS A 398 -22.48 4.71 0.29
N ALA A 399 -22.24 3.40 0.15
CA ALA A 399 -21.53 2.89 -1.02
C ALA A 399 -22.32 3.18 -2.30
N THR A 400 -21.63 3.40 -3.42
CA THR A 400 -22.25 3.55 -4.75
C THR A 400 -23.07 2.32 -5.15
N ASN A 401 -22.68 1.14 -4.65
CA ASN A 401 -23.46 -0.09 -4.68
C ASN A 401 -23.45 -0.76 -3.30
N PRO A 402 -24.47 -0.52 -2.45
CA PRO A 402 -24.52 -1.05 -1.08
C PRO A 402 -24.54 -2.58 -1.01
N GLU A 403 -25.28 -3.24 -1.91
CA GLU A 403 -25.38 -4.70 -1.95
C GLU A 403 -24.03 -5.34 -2.28
N LEU A 404 -23.29 -4.74 -3.22
CA LEU A 404 -21.92 -5.16 -3.55
C LEU A 404 -20.97 -4.95 -2.37
N MET A 405 -21.04 -3.80 -1.68
CA MET A 405 -20.16 -3.54 -0.55
C MET A 405 -20.38 -4.54 0.59
N VAL A 406 -21.64 -4.85 0.91
CA VAL A 406 -21.99 -5.87 1.91
C VAL A 406 -21.46 -7.24 1.47
N PHE A 407 -21.63 -7.59 0.19
CA PHE A 407 -21.12 -8.85 -0.33
C PHE A 407 -19.59 -8.95 -0.23
N LEU A 408 -18.85 -7.93 -0.67
CA LEU A 408 -17.39 -7.89 -0.59
C LEU A 408 -16.88 -7.98 0.85
N ALA A 409 -17.49 -7.22 1.77
CA ALA A 409 -17.16 -7.31 3.20
C ALA A 409 -17.39 -8.73 3.75
N SER A 410 -18.50 -9.39 3.36
CA SER A 410 -18.80 -10.76 3.78
C SER A 410 -17.82 -11.79 3.21
N GLU A 411 -17.32 -11.58 1.98
CA GLU A 411 -16.34 -12.46 1.36
C GLU A 411 -14.98 -12.37 2.04
N LEU A 412 -14.55 -11.17 2.44
CA LEU A 412 -13.32 -11.01 3.21
C LEU A 412 -13.40 -11.73 4.57
N LYS A 413 -14.54 -11.62 5.27
CA LYS A 413 -14.79 -12.38 6.51
C LYS A 413 -14.81 -13.89 6.25
N ARG A 414 -15.48 -14.36 5.19
CA ARG A 414 -15.56 -15.79 4.82
C ARG A 414 -14.19 -16.39 4.55
N LEU A 415 -13.31 -15.61 3.92
CA LEU A 415 -11.93 -15.97 3.62
C LEU A 415 -10.99 -15.86 4.84
N LYS A 416 -11.49 -15.47 6.02
CA LYS A 416 -10.69 -15.19 7.21
C LYS A 416 -9.57 -14.20 6.91
N PHE A 417 -9.93 -13.12 6.22
CA PHE A 417 -9.04 -12.01 5.89
C PHE A 417 -7.80 -12.40 5.06
N ASP A 418 -7.87 -13.51 4.31
CA ASP A 418 -6.92 -13.86 3.26
C ASP A 418 -7.08 -12.90 2.08
N ILE A 419 -6.27 -11.83 2.07
CA ILE A 419 -6.38 -10.75 1.08
C ILE A 419 -5.96 -11.21 -0.32
N LYS A 420 -5.09 -12.22 -0.44
CA LYS A 420 -4.68 -12.79 -1.73
C LYS A 420 -5.83 -13.53 -2.40
N GLU A 421 -6.55 -14.38 -1.65
CA GLU A 421 -7.76 -15.04 -2.15
C GLU A 421 -8.88 -14.04 -2.43
N PHE A 422 -9.00 -12.96 -1.66
CA PHE A 422 -9.98 -11.91 -1.93
C PHE A 422 -9.69 -11.19 -3.26
N GLN A 423 -8.43 -10.85 -3.52
CA GLN A 423 -8.02 -10.26 -4.79
C GLN A 423 -8.25 -11.21 -5.97
N ARG A 424 -8.00 -12.52 -5.78
CA ARG A 424 -8.30 -13.57 -6.77
C ARG A 424 -9.76 -13.52 -7.21
N ILE A 425 -10.70 -13.36 -6.27
CA ILE A 425 -12.14 -13.20 -6.56
C ILE A 425 -12.38 -11.97 -7.45
N ILE A 426 -11.80 -10.82 -7.10
CA ILE A 426 -11.98 -9.58 -7.88
C ILE A 426 -11.43 -9.77 -9.30
N TYR A 427 -10.23 -10.31 -9.45
CA TYR A 427 -9.59 -10.49 -10.77
C TYR A 427 -10.30 -11.53 -11.65
N TYR A 428 -10.96 -12.52 -11.04
CA TYR A 428 -11.81 -13.47 -11.74
C TYR A 428 -13.09 -12.84 -12.31
N SER A 429 -13.57 -11.73 -11.75
CA SER A 429 -14.82 -11.11 -12.19
C SER A 429 -14.74 -10.60 -13.63
N LYS A 430 -15.83 -10.72 -14.40
CA LYS A 430 -15.93 -10.07 -15.71
C LYS A 430 -15.81 -8.56 -15.55
N THR A 431 -16.35 -8.00 -14.47
CA THR A 431 -16.30 -6.58 -14.12
C THR A 431 -14.88 -6.03 -14.17
N TYR A 432 -13.91 -6.67 -13.50
CA TYR A 432 -12.50 -6.28 -13.57
C TYR A 432 -11.92 -6.49 -14.98
N GLN A 433 -12.33 -7.57 -15.64
CA GLN A 433 -11.82 -7.97 -16.95
C GLN A 433 -12.41 -7.20 -18.15
N ARG A 434 -13.37 -6.30 -17.92
CA ARG A 434 -13.92 -5.40 -18.95
C ARG A 434 -12.91 -4.34 -19.37
N ALA A 435 -13.14 -3.70 -20.51
CA ALA A 435 -12.36 -2.56 -20.96
C ALA A 435 -12.43 -1.45 -19.91
N ALA A 436 -11.31 -0.76 -19.70
CA ALA A 436 -11.26 0.34 -18.77
C ALA A 436 -12.11 1.51 -19.28
N THR A 437 -12.74 2.24 -18.37
CA THR A 437 -13.41 3.50 -18.71
C THR A 437 -12.36 4.58 -18.88
N TYR A 438 -12.45 5.30 -19.99
CA TYR A 438 -11.62 6.45 -20.33
C TYR A 438 -12.45 7.72 -20.13
N GLY A 439 -11.87 8.76 -19.52
CA GLY A 439 -12.49 10.07 -19.39
C GLY A 439 -12.55 10.57 -17.95
N GLU A 440 -12.91 11.85 -17.80
CA GLU A 440 -13.14 12.47 -16.50
C GLU A 440 -14.43 11.92 -15.88
N LEU A 441 -14.35 11.62 -14.58
CA LEU A 441 -15.52 11.25 -13.81
C LEU A 441 -16.31 12.50 -13.44
N ASP A 442 -17.63 12.41 -13.58
CA ASP A 442 -18.54 13.41 -13.06
C ASP A 442 -18.57 13.27 -11.52
N PRO A 443 -18.09 14.27 -10.76
CA PRO A 443 -18.03 14.18 -9.31
C PRO A 443 -19.42 14.15 -8.65
N GLU A 444 -20.47 14.53 -9.38
CA GLU A 444 -21.85 14.50 -8.89
C GLU A 444 -22.54 13.14 -9.13
N LYS A 445 -21.93 12.24 -9.92
CA LYS A 445 -22.52 10.95 -10.26
C LYS A 445 -21.70 9.77 -9.72
N PRO A 446 -22.35 8.76 -9.12
CA PRO A 446 -21.65 7.58 -8.68
C PRO A 446 -21.08 6.82 -9.88
N TYR A 447 -19.81 6.39 -9.77
CA TYR A 447 -19.24 5.45 -10.72
C TYR A 447 -19.78 4.04 -10.45
N LEU A 448 -20.52 3.48 -11.41
CA LEU A 448 -21.22 2.20 -11.26
C LEU A 448 -20.45 1.01 -11.86
N PHE A 449 -19.16 1.20 -12.12
CA PHE A 449 -18.24 0.16 -12.58
C PHE A 449 -18.65 -0.58 -13.87
N PRO A 450 -18.96 0.12 -14.98
CA PRO A 450 -19.08 -0.54 -16.28
C PRO A 450 -17.78 -1.26 -16.69
N GLY A 451 -16.65 -0.84 -16.13
CA GLY A 451 -15.36 -1.53 -16.09
C GLY A 451 -14.46 -0.86 -15.04
N PRO A 452 -13.18 -1.24 -14.91
CA PRO A 452 -12.23 -0.50 -14.07
C PRO A 452 -11.91 0.88 -14.65
N LEU A 453 -11.40 1.80 -13.84
CA LEU A 453 -10.86 3.07 -14.31
C LEU A 453 -9.50 2.89 -14.96
N LEU A 454 -9.23 3.67 -16.02
CA LEU A 454 -7.87 3.81 -16.52
C LEU A 454 -7.01 4.49 -15.43
N ARG A 455 -5.89 3.85 -15.10
CA ARG A 455 -4.93 4.36 -14.12
C ARG A 455 -3.57 4.62 -14.75
N ARG A 456 -2.85 5.56 -14.18
CA ARG A 456 -1.42 5.73 -14.45
C ARG A 456 -0.65 4.62 -13.72
N MET A 457 0.50 4.24 -14.28
CA MET A 457 1.45 3.40 -13.55
C MET A 457 2.02 4.18 -12.37
N THR A 458 2.25 3.51 -11.25
CA THR A 458 3.01 4.08 -10.12
C THR A 458 4.50 4.22 -10.49
N ALA A 459 5.27 4.94 -9.69
CA ALA A 459 6.71 5.11 -9.94
C ALA A 459 7.45 3.77 -9.89
N GLU A 460 7.07 2.92 -8.93
CA GLU A 460 7.56 1.56 -8.70
C GLU A 460 7.24 0.69 -9.91
N GLN A 461 5.98 0.72 -10.39
CA GLN A 461 5.60 -0.04 -11.58
C GLN A 461 6.38 0.38 -12.83
N VAL A 462 6.66 1.67 -13.01
CA VAL A 462 7.49 2.15 -14.12
C VAL A 462 8.91 1.64 -13.98
N TRP A 463 9.51 1.78 -12.79
CA TRP A 463 10.85 1.32 -12.50
C TRP A 463 11.01 -0.20 -12.71
N ASP A 464 10.14 -1.00 -12.11
CA ASP A 464 10.16 -2.46 -12.20
C ASP A 464 9.94 -2.94 -13.63
N SER A 465 9.06 -2.27 -14.37
CA SER A 465 8.85 -2.56 -15.80
C SER A 465 10.11 -2.28 -16.62
N LEU A 466 10.86 -1.21 -16.33
CA LEU A 466 12.14 -0.96 -17.00
C LEU A 466 13.18 -2.03 -16.64
N LEU A 467 13.19 -2.52 -15.39
CA LEU A 467 14.10 -3.59 -14.98
C LEU A 467 13.87 -4.88 -15.78
N THR A 468 12.63 -5.20 -16.18
CA THR A 468 12.36 -6.37 -17.05
C THR A 468 13.07 -6.31 -18.41
N LEU A 469 13.47 -5.12 -18.86
CA LEU A 469 14.20 -4.93 -20.13
C LEU A 469 15.70 -5.19 -19.97
N THR A 470 16.22 -5.04 -18.75
CA THR A 470 17.66 -5.16 -18.45
C THR A 470 18.02 -6.42 -17.68
N MET A 471 17.03 -7.08 -17.06
CA MET A 471 17.22 -8.24 -16.18
C MET A 471 16.24 -9.35 -16.54
N PRO A 472 16.69 -10.62 -16.70
CA PRO A 472 15.80 -11.73 -17.08
C PRO A 472 14.68 -12.01 -16.07
N ASN A 473 14.95 -11.85 -14.77
CA ASN A 473 14.02 -12.13 -13.68
C ASN A 473 14.18 -11.09 -12.55
N PRO A 474 13.68 -9.86 -12.72
CA PRO A 474 13.84 -8.80 -11.73
C PRO A 474 13.14 -9.13 -10.40
N GLU A 475 12.10 -9.96 -10.43
CA GLU A 475 11.35 -10.40 -9.24
C GLU A 475 12.18 -11.26 -8.26
N MET A 476 13.33 -11.79 -8.68
CA MET A 476 14.23 -12.60 -7.83
C MET A 476 15.32 -11.77 -7.15
N VAL A 477 15.30 -10.45 -7.36
CA VAL A 477 16.26 -9.51 -6.77
C VAL A 477 15.70 -9.06 -5.43
N VAL A 478 16.32 -9.49 -4.35
CA VAL A 478 15.97 -9.05 -3.00
C VAL A 478 16.98 -8.00 -2.54
N ARG A 479 16.51 -6.97 -1.83
CA ARG A 479 17.39 -6.03 -1.14
C ARG A 479 18.22 -6.84 -0.12
N PRO A 480 19.54 -6.66 -0.02
CA PRO A 480 20.36 -7.33 0.99
C PRO A 480 19.75 -7.14 2.38
N ASP A 481 19.65 -8.20 3.18
CA ASP A 481 19.20 -8.14 4.56
C ASP A 481 20.10 -7.25 5.43
N ASP A 482 19.70 -7.09 6.69
CA ASP A 482 20.50 -6.36 7.67
C ASP A 482 21.39 -7.32 8.48
N ASP A 483 21.91 -8.42 7.91
CA ASP A 483 22.72 -9.40 8.64
C ASP A 483 23.96 -8.78 9.30
N GLU A 484 24.61 -7.83 8.61
CA GLU A 484 25.72 -7.07 9.18
C GLU A 484 25.30 -6.31 10.46
N TYR A 485 24.04 -5.90 10.54
CA TYR A 485 23.49 -5.31 11.76
C TYR A 485 23.35 -6.36 12.86
N VAL A 486 22.75 -7.51 12.55
CA VAL A 486 22.51 -8.60 13.51
C VAL A 486 23.84 -9.04 14.11
N GLU A 487 24.84 -9.35 13.27
CA GLU A 487 26.19 -9.74 13.69
C GLU A 487 26.86 -8.71 14.61
N THR A 488 26.53 -7.42 14.46
CA THR A 488 27.12 -6.35 15.26
C THR A 488 26.43 -6.16 16.63
N VAL A 489 25.16 -6.56 16.75
CA VAL A 489 24.29 -6.24 17.90
C VAL A 489 23.95 -7.45 18.77
N THR A 490 24.07 -8.68 18.24
CA THR A 490 24.00 -9.95 18.99
C THR A 490 25.37 -10.38 19.48
#